data_AF-A0A0B8P341-F1
#
_entry.id   AF-A0A0B8P341-F1
#
_cell.length_a   1.000
_cell.length_b   1.000
_cell.length_c   1.000
_cell.angle_alpha   90.00
_cell.angle_beta   90.00
_cell.angle_gamma   90.00
#
_symmetry.space_group_name_H-M   'P 1'
#
loop_
_entity.id
_entity.type
_entity.pdbx_description
1 polymer ?
#
loop_
_entity_poly.entity_id
_entity_poly.type
_entity_poly.pdbx_seq_one_letter_code
_entity_poly.pdbx_strand_id
1 'polypeptide(L)' 'MRKIDLKILDPRIGKQFPLPQYATEGSAGLDLRACLDEALIVTPGQTHLVPTGLAIHIGDSS' A
#
# COMPACT_ATOMS: atom_id res chain seq x y z
N MET A 1 9.33 -10.50 -14.00
CA MET A 1 8.41 -10.02 -12.96
C MET A 1 7.71 -11.20 -12.31
N ARG A 2 7.73 -11.31 -10.99
CA ARG A 2 6.93 -12.31 -10.26
C ARG A 2 5.50 -11.79 -10.14
N LYS A 3 4.51 -12.67 -10.33
CA LYS A 3 3.09 -12.33 -10.10
C LYS A 3 2.80 -12.47 -8.61
N ILE A 4 2.08 -11.52 -8.05
CA ILE A 4 1.68 -11.49 -6.64
C ILE A 4 0.17 -11.30 -6.61
N ASP A 5 -0.53 -12.08 -5.81
CA ASP A 5 -1.97 -11.94 -5.64
C ASP A 5 -2.25 -10.70 -4.78
N LEU A 6 -3.16 -9.85 -5.26
CA LEU A 6 -3.56 -8.63 -4.58
C LEU A 6 -5.08 -8.59 -4.43
N LYS A 7 -5.53 -8.30 -3.21
CA LYS A 7 -6.94 -8.03 -2.89
C LYS A 7 -7.09 -6.60 -2.40
N ILE A 8 -7.98 -5.86 -3.05
CA ILE A 8 -8.40 -4.54 -2.58
C ILE A 8 -9.37 -4.74 -1.41
N LEU A 9 -9.01 -4.18 -0.25
CA LEU A 9 -9.83 -4.22 0.96
C LEU A 9 -10.66 -2.96 1.13
N ASP A 10 -10.11 -1.81 0.70
CA ASP A 10 -10.80 -0.52 0.75
C ASP A 10 -11.18 -0.05 -0.67
N PRO A 11 -12.47 0.27 -0.93
CA PRO A 11 -12.96 0.61 -2.26
C PRO A 11 -12.39 1.92 -2.83
N ARG A 12 -11.68 2.74 -2.03
CA ARG A 12 -11.01 3.96 -2.48
C ARG A 12 -9.73 3.67 -3.25
N ILE A 13 -9.11 2.51 -3.04
CA ILE A 13 -7.89 2.10 -3.76
C ILE A 13 -8.22 1.79 -5.22
N GLY A 14 -7.43 2.35 -6.14
CA GLY A 14 -7.67 2.34 -7.58
C GLY A 14 -8.64 3.43 -8.07
N LYS A 15 -9.25 4.20 -7.16
CA LYS A 15 -10.21 5.27 -7.49
C LYS A 15 -9.73 6.63 -7.02
N GLN A 16 -9.70 6.83 -5.69
CA GLN A 16 -9.23 8.06 -5.06
C GLN A 16 -7.72 8.01 -4.82
N PHE A 17 -7.22 6.83 -4.43
CA PHE A 17 -5.80 6.57 -4.28
C PHE A 17 -5.37 5.60 -5.38
N PRO A 18 -4.33 5.90 -6.18
CA PRO A 18 -3.86 4.97 -7.20
C PRO A 18 -3.31 3.69 -6.55
N LEU A 19 -3.36 2.58 -7.29
CA LEU A 19 -2.68 1.35 -6.88
C LEU A 19 -1.16 1.59 -6.77
N PRO A 20 -0.45 0.84 -5.89
CA PRO A 20 1.00 0.88 -5.84
C PRO A 20 1.58 0.57 -7.21
N GLN A 21 2.57 1.37 -7.62
CA GLN A 21 3.32 1.17 -8.84
C GLN A 21 4.78 1.51 -8.62
N TYR A 22 5.65 0.93 -9.45
CA TYR A 22 7.03 1.36 -9.54
C TYR A 22 7.09 2.77 -10.14
N ALA A 23 7.85 3.68 -9.53
CA ALA A 23 7.93 5.07 -9.99
C ALA A 23 8.68 5.19 -11.33
N THR A 24 9.67 4.33 -11.55
CA THR A 24 10.47 4.22 -12.78
C THR A 24 10.71 2.76 -13.13
N GLU A 25 11.13 2.48 -14.37
CA GLU A 25 11.45 1.12 -14.81
C GLU A 25 12.54 0.43 -13.96
N GLY A 26 13.52 1.21 -13.48
CA GLY A 26 14.60 0.71 -12.63
C GLY A 26 14.31 0.72 -11.12
N SER A 27 13.08 1.01 -10.70
CA SER A 27 12.73 1.07 -9.28
C SER A 27 12.74 -0.32 -8.63
N ALA A 28 13.38 -0.44 -7.47
CA ALA A 28 13.41 -1.68 -6.70
C ALA A 28 12.20 -1.87 -5.78
N GLY A 29 11.55 -0.77 -5.37
CA GLY A 29 10.42 -0.77 -4.42
C GLY A 29 9.15 -0.13 -4.98
N LEU A 30 8.03 -0.37 -4.29
CA LEU A 30 6.76 0.30 -4.53
C LEU A 30 6.39 1.14 -3.32
N ASP A 31 5.82 2.32 -3.57
CA ASP A 31 5.28 3.17 -2.53
C ASP A 31 3.93 2.63 -2.03
N LEU A 32 3.78 2.58 -0.70
CA LEU A 32 2.50 2.33 -0.03
C LEU A 32 1.91 3.67 0.44
N ARG A 33 0.59 3.82 0.30
CA ARG A 33 -0.13 5.03 0.67
C ARG A 33 -0.96 4.81 1.93
N ALA A 34 -1.03 5.82 2.78
CA ALA A 34 -1.91 5.84 3.94
C ALA A 34 -3.38 5.91 3.47
N CYS A 35 -4.16 4.89 3.79
CA CYS A 35 -5.59 4.83 3.46
C CYS A 35 -6.40 5.34 4.64
N LEU A 36 -6.44 6.66 4.82
CA LEU A 36 -7.10 7.34 5.94
C LEU A 36 -8.29 8.17 5.46
N ASP A 37 -9.31 8.28 6.29
CA ASP A 37 -10.47 9.15 6.05
C ASP A 37 -10.13 10.63 6.23
N GLU A 38 -9.23 10.92 7.17
CA GLU A 38 -8.76 12.25 7.51
C GLU A 38 -7.26 12.26 7.81
N ALA A 39 -6.67 13.46 7.87
CA ALA A 39 -5.25 13.61 8.16
C ALA A 39 -4.94 13.18 9.61
N LEU A 40 -3.90 12.36 9.78
CA LEU A 40 -3.41 11.93 11.09
C LEU A 40 -2.19 12.77 11.49
N ILE A 41 -2.28 13.50 12.60
CA ILE A 41 -1.13 14.19 13.21
C ILE A 41 -0.38 13.19 14.09
N VAL A 42 0.91 12.98 13.78
CA VAL A 42 1.81 12.13 14.59
C VAL A 42 2.68 13.03 15.45
N THR A 43 2.47 13.02 16.77
CA THR A 43 3.30 13.83 17.69
C THR A 43 4.64 13.13 17.99
N PRO A 44 5.66 13.84 18.47
CA PRO A 44 6.95 13.22 18.81
C PRO A 44 6.79 12.04 19.77
N GLY A 45 7.41 10.91 19.45
CA GLY A 45 7.38 9.67 20.25
C GLY A 45 6.15 8.78 20.03
N GLN A 46 5.17 9.18 19.20
CA GLN A 46 4.02 8.34 18.89
C GLN A 46 4.29 7.35 17.76
N THR A 47 3.61 6.22 17.83
CA THR A 47 3.55 5.21 16.77
C THR A 47 2.08 4.90 16.48
N HIS A 48 1.72 4.87 15.21
CA HIS A 48 0.36 4.56 14.75
C HIS A 48 0.38 3.42 13.75
N LEU A 49 -0.63 2.55 13.83
CA LEU A 49 -0.86 1.53 12.81
C LEU A 49 -1.69 2.15 11.69
N VAL A 50 -1.10 2.31 10.51
CA VAL A 50 -1.75 2.95 9.35
C VAL A 50 -2.14 1.89 8.32
N PRO A 51 -3.42 1.78 7.94
CA PRO A 51 -3.85 0.82 6.92
C PRO A 51 -3.46 1.29 5.51
N THR A 52 -3.19 0.33 4.63
CA THR A 52 -2.93 0.58 3.20
C THR A 52 -4.15 0.34 2.31
N GLY A 53 -5.21 -0.27 2.85
CA GLY A 53 -6.38 -0.69 2.08
C GLY A 53 -6.16 -1.90 1.17
N LEU A 54 -5.03 -2.60 1.33
CA LEU A 54 -4.59 -3.70 0.48
C LEU A 54 -4.23 -4.94 1.30
N ALA A 55 -4.50 -6.12 0.75
CA ALA A 55 -3.88 -7.38 1.17
C ALA A 55 -3.12 -7.98 -0.01
N ILE A 56 -1.95 -8.56 0.27
CA ILE A 56 -1.15 -9.29 -0.71
C ILE A 56 -0.92 -10.72 -0.22
N HIS A 57 -0.82 -11.64 -1.17
CA HIS A 57 -0.36 -13.00 -0.93
C HIS A 57 0.75 -13.30 -1.93
N ILE A 58 1.96 -13.51 -1.42
CA ILE A 58 3.14 -13.75 -2.27
C ILE A 58 3.01 -15.09 -2.98
N GLY A 59 2.45 -16.10 -2.32
CA GLY A 59 2.13 -17.40 -2.92
C GLY A 59 3.33 -18.20 -3.41
N ASP A 60 4.56 -17.72 -3.19
CA ASP A 60 5.79 -18.41 -3.53
C ASP A 60 6.24 -19.26 -2.35
N SER A 61 6.28 -20.58 -2.55
CA SER A 61 6.66 -21.58 -1.54
C SER A 61 8.07 -22.15 -1.77
N SER A 62 8.85 -21.56 -2.68
CA SER A 62 10.20 -22.02 -3.02
C SER A 62 11.26 -21.68 -1.98
#